data_AF-A0A853FXB6-F1
#
_entry.id   AF-A0A853FXB6-F1
#
_cell.length_a   1.000
_cell.length_b   1.000
_cell.length_c   1.000
_cell.angle_alpha   90.00
_cell.angle_beta   90.00
_cell.angle_gamma   90.00
#
_symmetry.space_group_name_H-M   'P 1'
#
loop_
_entity.id
_entity.type
_entity.pdbx_description
1 polymer ?
#
loop_
_entity_poly.entity_id
_entity_poly.type
_entity_poly.pdbx_seq_one_letter_code
_entity_poly.pdbx_strand_id
1 'polypeptide(L)'
;MDVMAELRPIGAKYSAGDFGAGLVELKSLWSRVPDPKPETPNAYLIIEYGVALALKEGDLEEAQEWADRAPMFAAKRHDMGEVEFLIGRVAFERGDLRKAKEQFIIANAKSEGRAFEAKDERYRLLIDDGS
;
A
#
# COMPACT_ATOMS: atom_id res chain seq x y z
N MET A 1 -13.23 2.94 16.41
CA MET A 1 -13.16 3.89 15.28
C MET A 1 -13.65 3.16 14.04
N ASP A 2 -14.46 3.81 13.21
CA ASP A 2 -14.82 3.29 11.88
C ASP A 2 -13.89 3.89 10.82
N VAL A 3 -12.82 3.16 10.49
CA VAL A 3 -11.83 3.61 9.49
C VAL A 3 -12.45 3.81 8.11
N MET A 4 -13.46 3.01 7.75
CA MET A 4 -14.08 3.13 6.43
C MET A 4 -14.85 4.44 6.29
N ALA A 5 -15.60 4.83 7.33
CA ALA A 5 -16.28 6.12 7.34
C ALA A 5 -15.30 7.29 7.23
N GLU A 6 -14.17 7.20 7.93
CA GLU A 6 -13.11 8.23 7.94
C GLU A 6 -12.33 8.30 6.60
N LEU A 7 -12.20 7.19 5.86
CA LEU A 7 -11.54 7.17 4.55
C LEU A 7 -12.40 7.74 3.42
N ARG A 8 -13.73 7.78 3.55
CA ARG A 8 -14.62 8.31 2.49
C ARG A 8 -14.24 9.72 2.00
N PRO A 9 -14.07 10.73 2.87
CA PRO A 9 -13.66 12.07 2.41
C PRO A 9 -12.29 12.08 1.74
N ILE A 10 -11.36 11.21 2.17
CA ILE A 10 -10.03 11.09 1.57
C ILE A 10 -10.12 10.45 0.18
N GLY A 11 -10.97 9.43 0.01
CA GLY A 11 -11.24 8.84 -1.30
C GLY A 11 -11.88 9.82 -2.30
N ALA A 12 -12.70 10.76 -1.82
CA ALA A 12 -13.24 11.83 -2.65
C ALA A 12 -12.13 12.78 -3.15
N LYS A 13 -11.16 13.12 -2.29
CA LYS A 13 -9.99 13.92 -2.69
C LYS A 13 -9.11 13.20 -3.69
N TYR A 14 -8.84 11.91 -3.47
CA TYR A 14 -8.13 11.07 -4.44
C TYR A 14 -8.81 11.12 -5.82
N SER A 15 -10.15 11.00 -5.85
CA SER A 15 -10.92 11.06 -7.10
C SER A 15 -10.89 12.44 -7.76
N ALA A 16 -10.76 13.51 -6.97
CA ALA A 16 -10.63 14.88 -7.45
C ALA A 16 -9.21 15.27 -7.87
N GLY A 17 -8.22 14.40 -7.66
CA GLY A 17 -6.80 14.70 -7.92
C GLY A 17 -6.13 15.55 -6.85
N ASP A 18 -6.78 15.76 -5.70
CA ASP A 18 -6.24 16.55 -4.59
C ASP A 18 -5.44 15.64 -3.64
N PHE A 19 -4.34 15.08 -4.15
CA PHE A 19 -3.60 14.05 -3.44
C PHE A 19 -2.86 14.60 -2.21
N GLY A 20 -2.26 15.79 -2.33
CA GLY A 20 -1.62 16.50 -1.22
C GLY A 20 -2.56 16.74 -0.03
N ALA A 21 -3.77 17.29 -0.25
CA ALA A 21 -4.73 17.45 0.85
C ALA A 21 -5.23 16.10 1.37
N GLY A 22 -5.38 15.10 0.50
CA GLY A 22 -5.68 13.73 0.89
C GLY A 22 -4.64 13.14 1.85
N LEU A 23 -3.34 13.34 1.59
CA LEU A 23 -2.25 12.90 2.46
C LEU A 23 -2.29 13.58 3.82
N VAL A 24 -2.55 14.89 3.87
CA VAL A 24 -2.66 15.64 5.13
C VAL A 24 -3.78 15.05 6.02
N GLU A 25 -4.97 14.82 5.45
CA GLU A 25 -6.08 14.22 6.18
C GLU A 25 -5.78 12.77 6.60
N LEU A 26 -5.12 12.00 5.74
CA LEU A 26 -4.74 10.62 6.02
C LEU A 26 -3.74 10.52 7.18
N LYS A 27 -2.74 11.41 7.23
CA LYS A 27 -1.80 11.51 8.37
C LYS A 27 -2.54 11.82 9.67
N SER A 28 -3.51 12.72 9.61
CA SER A 28 -4.38 13.03 10.76
C SER A 28 -5.30 11.87 11.16
N LEU A 29 -5.76 11.05 10.22
CA LEU A 29 -6.48 9.83 10.53
C LEU A 29 -5.58 8.81 11.21
N TRP A 30 -4.39 8.56 10.65
CA TRP A 30 -3.43 7.60 11.18
C TRP A 30 -3.03 7.90 12.64
N SER A 31 -2.81 9.17 12.98
CA SER A 31 -2.47 9.56 14.36
C SER A 31 -3.59 9.31 15.37
N ARG A 32 -4.84 9.21 14.92
CA ARG A 32 -6.02 8.93 15.77
C ARG A 32 -6.33 7.44 15.91
N VAL A 33 -5.72 6.57 15.10
CA VAL A 33 -5.95 5.12 15.18
C VAL A 33 -5.48 4.62 16.56
N PRO A 34 -6.31 3.90 17.33
CA PRO A 34 -5.91 3.36 18.63
C PRO A 34 -4.74 2.38 18.56
N ASP A 35 -3.92 2.34 19.61
CA ASP A 35 -2.89 1.31 19.77
C ASP A 35 -3.45 0.03 20.43
N PRO A 36 -3.00 -1.16 20.00
CA PRO A 36 -2.10 -1.37 18.87
C PRO A 36 -2.82 -1.21 17.51
N LYS A 37 -2.21 -0.46 16.57
CA LYS A 37 -2.80 -0.15 15.26
C LYS A 37 -3.37 -1.36 14.50
N PRO A 38 -2.70 -2.55 14.50
CA PRO A 38 -3.23 -3.75 13.86
C PRO A 38 -4.55 -4.28 14.43
N GLU A 39 -4.93 -3.89 15.65
CA GLU A 39 -6.20 -4.29 16.27
C GLU A 39 -7.39 -3.45 15.81
N THR A 40 -7.15 -2.32 15.15
CA THR A 40 -8.22 -1.51 14.58
C THR A 40 -8.65 -2.11 13.23
N PRO A 41 -9.93 -2.52 13.06
CA PRO A 41 -10.42 -3.03 11.79
C PRO A 41 -10.19 -2.04 10.64
N ASN A 42 -9.76 -2.56 9.49
CA ASN A 42 -9.48 -1.80 8.28
C ASN A 42 -8.35 -0.75 8.39
N ALA A 43 -7.61 -0.67 9.50
CA ALA A 43 -6.51 0.29 9.63
C ALA A 43 -5.39 0.09 8.60
N TYR A 44 -5.23 -1.14 8.06
CA TYR A 44 -4.31 -1.41 6.95
C TYR A 44 -4.64 -0.60 5.69
N LEU A 45 -5.93 -0.32 5.42
CA LEU A 45 -6.34 0.46 4.25
C LEU A 45 -5.81 1.89 4.29
N ILE A 46 -5.54 2.43 5.48
CA ILE A 46 -4.91 3.75 5.62
C ILE A 46 -3.51 3.71 4.99
N ILE A 47 -2.75 2.62 5.20
CA ILE A 47 -1.42 2.46 4.61
C ILE A 47 -1.51 2.35 3.08
N GLU A 48 -2.46 1.56 2.57
CA GLU A 48 -2.67 1.45 1.12
C GLU A 48 -3.04 2.79 0.47
N TYR A 49 -3.92 3.56 1.13
CA TYR A 49 -4.27 4.92 0.68
C TYR A 49 -3.07 5.85 0.71
N GLY A 50 -2.23 5.76 1.74
CA GLY A 50 -1.03 6.60 1.88
C GLY A 50 -0.04 6.37 0.75
N VAL A 51 0.26 5.09 0.46
CA VAL A 51 1.07 4.73 -0.70
C VAL A 51 0.42 5.19 -2.00
N ALA A 52 -0.88 4.97 -2.19
CA ALA A 52 -1.56 5.34 -3.42
C ALA A 52 -1.55 6.86 -3.67
N LEU A 53 -1.85 7.66 -2.65
CA LEU A 53 -1.84 9.12 -2.72
C LEU A 53 -0.43 9.66 -2.97
N ALA A 54 0.56 9.19 -2.21
CA ALA A 54 1.95 9.63 -2.34
C ALA A 54 2.53 9.32 -3.74
N LEU A 55 2.28 8.12 -4.26
CA LEU A 55 2.68 7.77 -5.63
C LEU A 55 1.98 8.61 -6.70
N LYS A 56 0.71 9.03 -6.47
CA LYS A 56 0.00 9.92 -7.39
C LYS A 56 0.49 11.37 -7.35
N GLU A 57 0.91 11.83 -6.18
CA GLU A 57 1.58 13.13 -5.99
C GLU A 57 3.00 13.12 -6.56
N GLY A 58 3.58 11.93 -6.78
CA GLY A 58 4.98 11.76 -7.21
C GLY A 58 5.98 11.81 -6.05
N ASP A 59 5.50 11.80 -4.81
CA ASP A 59 6.33 11.81 -3.60
C ASP A 59 6.74 10.37 -3.24
N LEU A 60 7.86 9.94 -3.79
CA LEU A 60 8.39 8.58 -3.60
C LEU A 60 8.96 8.35 -2.20
N GLU A 61 9.36 9.41 -1.50
CA GLU A 61 9.87 9.32 -0.13
C GLU A 61 8.70 9.06 0.83
N GLU A 62 7.64 9.86 0.75
CA GLU A 62 6.41 9.65 1.50
C GLU A 62 5.78 8.28 1.21
N ALA A 63 5.79 7.84 -0.06
CA ALA A 63 5.30 6.50 -0.42
C ALA A 63 6.09 5.40 0.29
N GLN A 64 7.42 5.55 0.41
CA GLN A 64 8.26 4.61 1.15
C GLN A 64 7.92 4.62 2.63
N GLU A 65 7.77 5.80 3.25
CA GLU A 65 7.42 5.88 4.66
C GLU A 65 6.11 5.14 4.96
N TRP A 66 5.08 5.29 4.10
CA TRP A 66 3.84 4.54 4.27
C TRP A 66 4.08 3.03 4.10
N ALA A 67 4.78 2.60 3.06
CA ALA A 67 5.08 1.19 2.86
C ALA A 67 5.86 0.56 4.03
N ASP A 68 6.77 1.30 4.68
CA ASP A 68 7.55 0.83 5.84
C ASP A 68 6.68 0.56 7.07
N ARG A 69 5.44 1.06 7.10
CA ARG A 69 4.46 0.75 8.14
C ARG A 69 3.75 -0.58 7.88
N ALA A 70 3.66 -1.04 6.63
CA ALA A 70 2.91 -2.25 6.27
C ALA A 70 3.30 -3.53 7.05
N PRO A 71 4.60 -3.79 7.36
CA PRO A 71 5.01 -4.97 8.12
C PRO A 71 4.34 -5.12 9.49
N MET A 72 3.86 -4.04 10.13
CA MET A 72 3.16 -4.15 11.42
C MET A 72 1.84 -4.93 11.32
N PHE A 73 1.28 -5.07 10.11
CA PHE A 73 0.06 -5.85 9.85
C PHE A 73 0.34 -7.28 9.37
N ALA A 74 1.61 -7.68 9.21
CA ALA A 74 1.98 -8.95 8.58
C ALA A 74 1.36 -10.17 9.25
N ALA A 75 1.28 -10.21 10.60
CA ALA A 75 0.68 -11.35 11.31
C ALA A 75 -0.81 -11.56 10.94
N LYS A 76 -1.57 -10.47 10.79
CA LYS A 76 -3.01 -10.52 10.45
C LYS A 76 -3.30 -10.70 8.96
N ARG A 77 -2.29 -10.50 8.10
CA ARG A 77 -2.41 -10.58 6.63
C ARG A 77 -1.40 -11.54 6.01
N HIS A 78 -0.93 -12.51 6.80
CA HIS A 78 0.25 -13.33 6.48
C HIS A 78 0.09 -14.15 5.19
N ASP A 79 -1.15 -14.51 4.85
CA ASP A 79 -1.59 -15.30 3.70
C ASP A 79 -2.16 -14.45 2.55
N MET A 80 -2.23 -13.13 2.70
CA MET A 80 -2.87 -12.26 1.69
C MET A 80 -1.89 -11.75 0.63
N GLY A 81 -0.58 -11.70 0.93
CA GLY A 81 0.46 -11.17 0.05
C GLY A 81 0.42 -9.65 -0.18
N GLU A 82 -0.57 -8.94 0.39
CA GLU A 82 -0.76 -7.50 0.20
C GLU A 82 0.36 -6.65 0.80
N VAL A 83 0.92 -7.08 1.94
CA VAL A 83 2.05 -6.36 2.58
C VAL A 83 3.25 -6.35 1.64
N GLU A 84 3.64 -7.51 1.12
CA GLU A 84 4.76 -7.62 0.19
C GLU A 84 4.45 -6.95 -1.14
N PHE A 85 3.21 -7.08 -1.65
CA PHE A 85 2.81 -6.38 -2.86
C PHE A 85 2.98 -4.88 -2.72
N LEU A 86 2.55 -4.30 -1.59
CA LEU A 86 2.64 -2.86 -1.36
C LEU A 86 4.09 -2.37 -1.28
N ILE A 87 4.97 -3.12 -0.60
CA ILE A 87 6.40 -2.81 -0.52
C ILE A 87 7.05 -2.95 -1.92
N GLY A 88 6.73 -4.00 -2.65
CA GLY A 88 7.22 -4.25 -4.01
C GLY A 88 6.80 -3.15 -4.97
N ARG A 89 5.55 -2.68 -4.87
CA ARG A 89 5.03 -1.56 -5.66
C ARG A 89 5.85 -0.30 -5.46
N VAL A 90 6.13 0.09 -4.22
CA VAL A 90 6.94 1.30 -3.96
C VAL A 90 8.38 1.11 -4.44
N ALA A 91 8.99 -0.07 -4.22
CA ALA A 91 10.32 -0.37 -4.75
C ALA A 91 10.36 -0.27 -6.28
N PHE A 92 9.33 -0.73 -6.97
CA PHE A 92 9.20 -0.66 -8.42
C PHE A 92 9.18 0.79 -8.90
N GLU A 93 8.31 1.63 -8.34
CA GLU A 93 8.19 3.04 -8.73
C GLU A 93 9.46 3.84 -8.39
N ARG A 94 10.24 3.40 -7.40
CA ARG A 94 11.56 3.95 -7.05
C ARG A 94 12.70 3.44 -7.94
N GLY A 95 12.42 2.51 -8.86
CA GLY A 95 13.43 1.91 -9.73
C GLY A 95 14.29 0.81 -9.10
N ASP A 96 14.03 0.39 -7.86
CA ASP A 96 14.68 -0.76 -7.23
C ASP A 96 14.01 -2.05 -7.68
N LEU A 97 14.22 -2.40 -8.95
CA LEU A 97 13.57 -3.54 -9.60
C LEU A 97 13.95 -4.89 -8.95
N ARG A 98 15.14 -4.98 -8.37
CA ARG A 98 15.57 -6.20 -7.65
C ARG A 98 14.70 -6.41 -6.42
N LYS A 99 14.59 -5.40 -5.56
CA LYS A 99 13.73 -5.46 -4.37
C LYS A 99 12.25 -5.63 -4.76
N ALA A 100 11.79 -4.94 -5.79
CA ALA A 100 10.43 -5.08 -6.29
C ALA A 100 10.12 -6.53 -6.69
N LYS A 101 11.00 -7.15 -7.47
CA LYS A 101 10.85 -8.55 -7.90
C LYS A 101 10.82 -9.51 -6.71
N GLU A 102 11.74 -9.37 -5.77
CA GLU A 102 11.80 -10.20 -4.55
C GLU A 102 10.46 -10.14 -3.78
N GLN A 103 9.92 -8.93 -3.58
CA GLN A 103 8.66 -8.74 -2.87
C GLN A 103 7.46 -9.24 -3.67
N PHE A 104 7.42 -9.01 -4.99
CA PHE A 104 6.34 -9.49 -5.85
C PHE A 104 6.28 -11.01 -5.92
N ILE A 105 7.42 -11.72 -5.90
CA ILE A 105 7.43 -13.19 -5.83
C ILE A 105 6.76 -13.68 -4.53
N ILE A 106 7.09 -13.07 -3.39
CA ILE A 106 6.49 -13.43 -2.10
C ILE A 106 4.99 -13.12 -2.10
N ALA A 107 4.61 -11.94 -2.60
CA ALA A 107 3.22 -11.54 -2.73
C ALA A 107 2.42 -12.51 -3.61
N ASN A 108 2.99 -12.93 -4.75
CA ASN A 108 2.37 -13.85 -5.68
C ASN A 108 2.19 -15.23 -5.05
N ALA A 109 3.21 -15.74 -4.36
CA ALA A 109 3.17 -17.02 -3.68
C ALA A 109 2.12 -17.05 -2.56
N LYS A 110 2.02 -15.98 -1.75
CA LYS A 110 1.02 -15.89 -0.68
C LYS A 110 -0.40 -15.72 -1.20
N SER A 111 -0.58 -14.81 -2.15
CA SER A 111 -1.90 -14.46 -2.68
C SER A 111 -2.41 -15.41 -3.77
N GLU A 112 -1.59 -16.36 -4.22
CA GLU A 112 -1.86 -17.21 -5.39
C GLU A 112 -2.22 -16.36 -6.63
N GLY A 113 -1.55 -15.21 -6.78
CA GLY A 113 -1.77 -14.25 -7.87
C GLY A 113 -2.86 -13.21 -7.64
N ARG A 114 -3.73 -13.36 -6.64
CA ARG A 114 -4.85 -12.42 -6.37
C ARG A 114 -4.37 -10.98 -6.13
N ALA A 115 -3.20 -10.79 -5.52
CA ALA A 115 -2.66 -9.44 -5.25
C ALA A 115 -2.38 -8.63 -6.54
N PHE A 116 -2.25 -9.31 -7.69
CA PHE A 116 -1.94 -8.70 -9.00
C PHE A 116 -3.18 -8.53 -9.89
N GLU A 117 -4.38 -8.89 -9.42
CA GLU A 117 -5.61 -8.70 -10.19
C GLU A 117 -5.94 -7.21 -10.33
N ALA A 118 -6.27 -6.79 -11.57
CA ALA A 118 -6.55 -5.39 -11.93
C ALA A 118 -5.45 -4.40 -11.51
N LYS A 119 -4.19 -4.85 -11.42
CA LYS A 119 -3.01 -4.02 -11.18
C LYS A 119 -2.25 -3.77 -12.49
N ASP A 120 -1.25 -2.90 -12.41
CA ASP A 120 -0.34 -2.64 -13.52
C ASP A 120 0.34 -3.94 -13.99
N GLU A 121 0.23 -4.24 -15.28
CA GLU A 121 0.77 -5.45 -15.90
C GLU A 121 2.29 -5.53 -15.77
N ARG A 122 2.99 -4.39 -15.68
CA ARG A 122 4.44 -4.32 -15.48
C ARG A 122 4.89 -5.03 -14.21
N TYR A 123 4.04 -5.08 -13.18
CA TYR A 123 4.37 -5.79 -11.94
C TYR A 123 4.40 -7.31 -12.14
N ARG A 124 3.54 -7.86 -13.01
CA ARG A 124 3.59 -9.29 -13.39
C ARG A 124 4.75 -9.58 -14.33
N LEU A 125 4.98 -8.73 -15.32
CA LEU A 125 6.12 -8.91 -16.23
C LEU A 125 7.45 -9.00 -15.48
N LEU A 126 7.61 -8.23 -14.39
CA LEU A 126 8.83 -8.27 -13.58
C LEU A 126 9.09 -9.64 -12.91
N ILE A 127 8.04 -10.39 -12.56
CA ILE A 127 8.20 -11.74 -12.03
C ILE A 127 8.42 -12.77 -13.16
N ASP A 128 7.79 -12.57 -14.32
CA ASP A 128 7.88 -13.47 -15.46
C ASP A 128 9.23 -13.39 -16.21
N ASP A 129 9.89 -12.23 -16.25
CA ASP A 129 11.15 -11.92 -16.97
C ASP A 129 12.41 -12.70 -16.49
N GLY A 130 12.25 -13.78 -15.75
CA GLY A 130 13.35 -14.68 -15.39
C GLY A 130 12.91 -16.07 -14.95
N SER A 131 11.75 -16.54 -15.45
CA SER A 131 11.25 -17.90 -15.28
C SER A 131 11.72 -18.82 -16.41
#